data_AF-A0A942AMJ0-F1
#
_entry.id   AF-A0A942AMJ0-F1
#
_cell.length_a   1.000
_cell.length_b   1.000
_cell.length_c   1.000
_cell.angle_alpha   90.00
_cell.angle_beta   90.00
_cell.angle_gamma   90.00
#
_symmetry.space_group_name_H-M   'P 1'
#
loop_
_entity.id
_entity.type
_entity.pdbx_description
1 polymer ?
#
loop_
_entity_poly.entity_id
_entity_poly.type
_entity_poly.pdbx_seq_one_letter_code
_entity_poly.pdbx_strand_id
1 'polypeptide(L)'
;MRCKNCGWDNPVGKSRCEKCNVPLSGSMIDSDVSFSQHSSVEETGFTPNKTVYEEEVFKEEASGGGAGRKCEKCGYPLRPGQVRCPECEAETVIGEEEKKAYCPQ
;
A
#
# COMPACT_ATOMS: atom_id res chain seq x y z
N MET A 1 -4.72 -31.14 -6.52
CA MET A 1 -5.56 -30.24 -7.34
C MET A 1 -4.75 -29.05 -7.83
N ARG A 2 -4.94 -28.68 -9.10
CA ARG A 2 -4.20 -27.58 -9.73
C ARG A 2 -4.84 -26.23 -9.42
N CYS A 3 -4.05 -25.25 -9.01
CA CYS A 3 -4.52 -23.89 -8.77
C CYS A 3 -4.94 -23.24 -10.09
N LYS A 4 -6.17 -22.71 -10.17
CA LYS A 4 -6.68 -22.01 -11.35
C LYS A 4 -5.99 -20.67 -11.61
N ASN A 5 -5.41 -20.05 -10.58
CA ASN A 5 -4.75 -18.75 -10.68
C ASN A 5 -3.29 -18.86 -11.20
N CYS A 6 -2.48 -19.74 -10.59
CA CYS A 6 -1.04 -19.81 -10.90
C CYS A 6 -0.59 -21.15 -11.50
N GLY A 7 -1.50 -22.11 -11.65
CA GLY A 7 -1.20 -23.43 -12.22
C GLY A 7 -0.43 -24.39 -11.30
N TRP A 8 -0.14 -24.01 -10.05
CA TRP A 8 0.57 -24.88 -9.11
C TRP A 8 -0.24 -26.12 -8.73
N ASP A 9 0.41 -27.28 -8.68
CA ASP A 9 -0.19 -28.54 -8.25
C ASP A 9 -0.14 -28.65 -6.73
N ASN A 10 -1.31 -28.54 -6.09
CA ASN A 10 -1.45 -28.61 -4.63
C ASN A 10 -1.89 -30.02 -4.20
N PRO A 11 -1.52 -30.49 -3.02
CA PRO A 11 -2.00 -31.78 -2.50
C PRO A 11 -3.53 -31.76 -2.30
N VAL A 12 -4.15 -32.93 -2.35
CA VAL A 12 -5.61 -33.07 -2.11
C VAL A 12 -5.95 -32.68 -0.66
N GLY A 13 -7.06 -31.98 -0.47
CA GLY A 13 -7.52 -31.54 0.86
C GLY A 13 -7.01 -30.16 1.33
N LYS A 14 -6.16 -29.48 0.56
CA LYS A 14 -5.81 -28.07 0.83
C LYS A 14 -6.93 -27.14 0.33
N SER A 15 -7.29 -26.15 1.13
CA SER A 15 -8.25 -25.12 0.74
C SER A 15 -7.61 -23.92 0.03
N ARG A 16 -6.28 -23.75 0.17
CA ARG A 16 -5.52 -22.60 -0.38
C ARG A 16 -4.27 -23.08 -1.11
N CYS A 17 -3.86 -22.32 -2.13
CA CYS A 17 -2.66 -22.61 -2.90
C CYS A 17 -1.40 -22.30 -2.08
N GLU A 18 -0.43 -23.22 -2.04
CA GLU A 18 0.81 -23.02 -1.29
C GLU A 18 1.74 -21.95 -1.89
N LYS A 19 1.57 -21.62 -3.18
CA LYS A 19 2.40 -20.64 -3.89
C LYS A 19 1.83 -19.23 -3.91
N CYS A 20 0.52 -19.10 -4.16
CA CYS A 20 -0.14 -17.79 -4.30
C CYS A 20 -1.21 -17.51 -3.25
N ASN A 21 -1.46 -18.46 -2.34
CA ASN A 21 -2.40 -18.36 -1.23
C ASN A 21 -3.88 -18.07 -1.59
N VAL A 22 -4.23 -18.23 -2.87
CA VAL A 22 -5.61 -18.12 -3.39
C VAL A 22 -6.40 -19.39 -3.03
N PRO A 23 -7.69 -19.29 -2.70
CA PRO A 23 -8.54 -20.45 -2.46
C PRO A 23 -8.60 -21.37 -3.69
N LEU A 24 -8.45 -22.68 -3.47
CA LEU A 24 -8.44 -23.68 -4.54
C LEU A 24 -9.86 -24.05 -5.02
N SER A 25 -10.86 -23.84 -4.16
CA SER A 25 -12.26 -24.23 -4.40
C SER A 25 -13.24 -23.05 -4.47
N GLY A 26 -12.76 -21.80 -4.42
CA GLY A 26 -13.62 -20.61 -4.41
C GLY A 26 -13.27 -19.65 -5.54
N SER A 27 -14.28 -19.23 -6.31
CA SER A 27 -14.23 -17.96 -7.02
C SER A 27 -14.35 -16.85 -5.98
N MET A 28 -13.65 -15.72 -6.11
CA MET A 28 -13.93 -14.53 -5.27
C MET A 28 -15.32 -13.92 -5.56
N ILE A 29 -16.13 -14.56 -6.40
CA ILE A 29 -17.47 -14.17 -6.80
C ILE A 29 -18.41 -15.39 -6.80
N ASP A 30 -18.55 -16.10 -5.69
CA ASP A 30 -19.74 -16.95 -5.53
C ASP A 30 -20.13 -16.94 -4.05
N SER A 31 -20.81 -15.86 -3.70
CA SER A 31 -21.54 -15.73 -2.44
C SER A 31 -22.68 -14.78 -2.74
N ASP A 32 -23.80 -15.36 -3.17
CA ASP A 32 -25.11 -14.91 -2.73
C ASP A 32 -24.96 -14.39 -1.29
N VAL A 33 -25.17 -13.09 -1.13
CA VAL A 33 -24.83 -12.30 0.05
C VAL A 33 -25.65 -12.74 1.27
N SER A 34 -25.29 -13.86 1.88
CA SER A 34 -25.66 -14.17 3.26
C SER A 34 -24.65 -13.47 4.17
N PHE A 35 -24.92 -12.19 4.42
CA PHE A 35 -24.22 -11.36 5.40
C PHE A 35 -24.48 -11.95 6.80
N SER A 36 -23.60 -12.84 7.26
CA SER A 36 -23.67 -13.39 8.61
C SER A 36 -22.28 -13.67 9.16
N GLN A 37 -21.60 -12.58 9.52
CA GLN A 37 -20.97 -12.38 10.83
C GLN A 37 -20.05 -11.15 10.75
N HIS A 38 -20.64 -9.96 10.95
CA HIS A 38 -19.89 -8.89 11.60
C HIS A 38 -20.38 -8.88 13.04
N SER A 39 -19.47 -9.22 13.96
CA SER A 39 -19.67 -9.09 15.40
C SER A 39 -20.20 -7.69 15.71
N SER A 40 -21.26 -7.62 16.52
CA SER A 40 -21.92 -6.38 16.95
C SER A 40 -20.89 -5.37 17.46
N VAL A 41 -20.69 -4.31 16.69
CA VAL A 41 -20.17 -3.04 17.21
C VAL A 41 -21.37 -2.11 17.30
N GLU A 42 -21.57 -1.51 18.47
CA GLU A 42 -22.68 -0.61 18.74
C GLU A 42 -22.74 0.53 17.71
N GLU A 43 -23.95 0.72 17.17
CA GLU A 43 -24.33 1.73 16.21
C GLU A 43 -24.24 3.12 16.85
N THR A 44 -23.12 3.81 16.67
CA THR A 44 -23.11 5.27 16.75
C THR A 44 -23.31 5.80 15.33
N GLY A 45 -24.47 6.42 15.12
CA GLY A 45 -25.05 6.76 13.82
C GLY A 45 -24.07 7.42 12.84
N PHE A 46 -23.72 6.67 11.80
CA PHE A 46 -23.04 7.21 10.63
C PHE A 46 -24.07 7.93 9.77
N THR A 47 -24.12 9.26 9.85
CA THR A 47 -24.93 10.09 8.95
C THR A 47 -24.10 10.36 7.68
N PRO A 48 -24.48 9.84 6.50
CA PRO A 48 -23.67 9.94 5.28
C PRO A 48 -23.60 11.35 4.67
N ASN A 49 -24.17 12.37 5.34
CA ASN A 49 -24.20 13.76 4.88
C ASN A 49 -23.20 14.68 5.60
N LYS A 50 -22.24 14.12 6.35
CA LYS A 50 -21.23 14.91 7.06
C LYS A 50 -19.86 14.76 6.39
N THR A 51 -19.75 15.25 5.17
CA THR A 51 -18.45 15.48 4.53
C THR A 51 -17.91 16.83 4.99
N VAL A 52 -16.68 16.86 5.48
CA VAL A 52 -15.94 18.11 5.72
C VAL A 52 -15.62 18.76 4.36
N TYR A 53 -15.63 20.10 4.29
CA TYR A 53 -15.29 20.81 3.07
C TYR A 53 -13.79 20.64 2.80
N GLU A 54 -13.40 20.40 1.55
CA GLU A 54 -12.00 20.09 1.19
C GLU A 54 -11.03 21.17 1.71
N GLU A 55 -11.43 22.44 1.67
CA GLU A 55 -10.61 23.58 2.14
C GLU A 55 -10.25 23.55 3.63
N GLU A 56 -11.03 22.87 4.49
CA GLU A 56 -10.73 22.75 5.93
C GLU A 56 -9.77 21.60 6.23
N VAL A 57 -9.69 20.60 5.35
CA VAL A 57 -8.79 19.44 5.48
C VAL A 57 -7.37 19.76 5.00
N PHE A 58 -7.21 20.64 4.02
CA PHE A 58 -5.90 21.03 3.49
C PHE A 58 -5.23 22.19 4.25
N LYS A 59 -5.84 22.67 5.35
CA LYS A 59 -5.31 23.77 6.16
C LYS A 59 -4.63 23.29 7.45
N GLU A 60 -3.82 22.26 7.34
CA GLU A 60 -2.72 22.01 8.26
C GLU A 60 -1.42 22.12 7.45
N GLU A 61 -0.75 23.27 7.62
CA GLU A 61 0.68 23.44 7.44
C GLU A 61 1.24 22.81 6.15
N ALA A 62 1.25 23.58 5.07
CA ALA A 62 2.13 23.34 3.93
C ALA A 62 3.61 23.42 4.37
N SER A 63 4.09 22.40 5.08
CA SER A 63 5.47 22.21 5.51
C SER A 63 5.75 20.71 5.44
N GLY A 64 6.20 20.27 4.26
CA GLY A 64 6.40 18.86 3.97
C GLY A 64 6.26 18.49 2.50
N GLY A 65 6.04 19.45 1.61
CA GLY A 65 6.33 19.31 0.18
C GLY A 65 7.85 19.25 -0.03
N GLY A 66 8.50 18.21 0.49
CA GLY A 66 9.88 17.93 0.16
C GLY A 66 9.94 17.81 -1.35
N ALA A 67 10.63 18.74 -2.00
CA ALA A 67 10.87 18.72 -3.43
C ALA A 67 11.57 17.40 -3.77
N GLY A 68 10.79 16.36 -4.05
CA GLY A 68 11.27 15.03 -4.34
C GLY A 68 12.13 15.14 -5.58
N ARG A 69 13.43 14.89 -5.43
CA ARG A 69 14.35 14.92 -6.57
C ARG A 69 13.90 13.86 -7.57
N LYS A 70 13.81 14.22 -8.84
CA LYS A 70 13.57 13.26 -9.92
C LYS A 70 14.90 12.77 -10.46
N CYS A 71 14.93 11.52 -10.90
CA CYS A 71 16.09 10.98 -11.58
C CYS A 71 16.32 11.74 -12.89
N GLU A 72 17.54 12.23 -13.10
CA GLU A 72 17.89 12.98 -14.32
C GLU A 72 17.92 12.10 -15.58
N LYS A 73 18.06 10.78 -15.40
CA LYS A 73 18.10 9.80 -16.50
C LYS A 73 16.72 9.39 -16.99
N CYS A 74 15.76 9.17 -16.09
CA CYS A 74 14.45 8.60 -16.45
C CYS A 74 13.25 9.38 -15.92
N GLY A 75 13.46 10.44 -15.13
CA GLY A 75 12.38 11.22 -14.53
C GLY A 75 11.70 10.57 -13.32
N TYR A 76 12.14 9.38 -12.88
CA TYR A 76 11.55 8.68 -11.74
C TYR A 76 11.67 9.50 -10.43
N PRO A 77 10.60 9.65 -9.64
CA PRO A 77 10.64 10.39 -8.38
C PRO A 77 11.44 9.61 -7.32
N LEU A 78 12.56 10.18 -6.88
CA LEU A 78 13.44 9.56 -5.89
C LEU A 78 13.14 10.09 -4.50
N ARG A 79 13.25 9.20 -3.51
CA ARG A 79 13.18 9.60 -2.10
C ARG A 79 14.47 10.32 -1.68
N PRO A 80 14.40 11.26 -0.72
CA PRO A 80 15.59 11.84 -0.11
C PRO A 80 16.48 10.72 0.49
N GLY A 81 17.78 10.76 0.20
CA GLY A 81 18.75 9.73 0.64
C GLY A 81 18.89 8.50 -0.28
N GLN A 82 18.10 8.38 -1.35
CA GLN A 82 18.17 7.25 -2.27
C GLN A 82 19.33 7.38 -3.28
N VAL A 83 20.43 6.66 -3.07
CA VAL A 83 21.68 6.73 -3.89
C VAL A 83 21.51 6.25 -5.33
N ARG A 84 20.60 5.30 -5.58
CA ARG A 84 20.40 4.69 -6.90
C ARG A 84 18.93 4.71 -7.31
N CYS A 85 18.70 5.05 -8.58
CA CYS A 85 17.39 4.97 -9.19
C CYS A 85 16.97 3.50 -9.32
N PRO A 86 15.77 3.09 -8.88
CA PRO A 86 15.34 1.70 -8.98
C PRO A 86 14.92 1.32 -10.41
N GLU A 87 14.64 2.33 -11.24
CA GLU A 87 14.12 2.13 -12.59
C GLU A 87 15.24 2.04 -13.65
N CYS A 88 16.28 2.86 -13.52
CA CYS A 88 17.37 2.93 -14.50
C CYS A 88 18.76 2.70 -13.90
N GLU A 89 18.82 2.35 -12.61
CA GLU A 89 20.04 2.11 -11.84
C GLU A 89 21.04 3.28 -11.81
N ALA A 90 20.64 4.45 -12.30
CA ALA A 90 21.47 5.65 -12.31
C ALA A 90 21.79 6.11 -10.88
N GLU A 91 23.06 6.44 -10.66
CA GLU A 91 23.52 7.04 -9.41
C GLU A 91 22.98 8.47 -9.32
N THR A 92 22.29 8.76 -8.22
CA THR A 92 21.71 10.06 -7.97
C THR A 92 22.79 10.88 -7.28
N VAL A 93 23.08 12.09 -7.75
CA VAL A 93 24.06 12.96 -7.09
C VAL A 93 23.47 13.39 -5.74
N ILE A 94 23.81 12.70 -4.66
CA ILE A 94 23.41 13.11 -3.31
C ILE A 94 24.42 14.17 -2.87
N GLY A 95 24.00 15.44 -2.86
CA GLY A 95 24.72 16.46 -2.11
C GLY A 95 24.71 16.09 -0.64
N GLU A 96 25.88 15.95 -0.04
CA GLU A 96 26.08 15.67 1.38
C GLU A 96 25.66 16.87 2.24
N GLU A 97 24.40 16.92 2.68
CA GLU A 97 23.91 17.75 3.80
C GLU A 97 22.59 17.09 4.22
N GLU A 98 22.32 16.62 5.44
CA GLU A 98 22.81 16.96 6.77
C GLU A 98 23.01 15.70 7.62
N LYS A 99 24.19 15.59 8.24
CA LYS A 99 24.38 14.81 9.46
C LYS A 99 24.06 15.74 10.63
N LYS A 100 22.90 15.58 11.28
CA LYS A 100 22.55 15.98 12.68
C LYS A 100 21.05 15.77 12.87
N ALA A 101 20.50 15.27 13.97
CA ALA A 101 21.05 15.03 15.30
C ALA A 101 20.39 13.78 15.91
N TYR A 102 21.24 12.95 16.50
CA TYR A 102 20.90 11.94 17.49
C TYR A 102 20.37 12.64 18.75
N CYS A 103 19.15 12.33 19.20
CA CYS A 103 18.72 12.64 20.57
C CYS A 103 19.20 11.49 21.49
N PRO A 104 20.08 11.74 22.47
CA PRO A 104 20.34 10.77 23.53
C PRO A 104 19.09 10.57 24.42
N GLN A 105 19.06 9.39 25.05
CA GLN A 105 18.02 8.83 25.93
C GLN A 105 17.50 9.78 27.01
#